data_AF-A0A0X3XXU5-F1
#
_entry.id   AF-A0A0X3XXU5-F1
#
_cell.length_a   1.000
_cell.length_b   1.000
_cell.length_c   1.000
_cell.angle_alpha   90.00
_cell.angle_beta   90.00
_cell.angle_gamma   90.00
#
_symmetry.space_group_name_H-M   'P 1'
#
loop_
_entity.id
_entity.type
_entity.pdbx_description
1 polymer ?
#
loop_
_entity_poly.entity_id
_entity_poly.type
_entity_poly.pdbx_seq_one_letter_code
_entity_poly.pdbx_strand_id
1 'polypeptide(L)' 'MEELLADRQRVLGPEHPDTLSTRFNLARWRGEAAGAPVGVAAFEEFPGDEEGGLGPQHPDTLTTRGHIADWRRKAGSV' A
#
# COMPACT_ATOMS: atom_id res chain seq x y z
N MET A 1 -6.59 7.94 -10.71
CA MET A 1 -5.56 7.43 -9.77
C MET A 1 -4.64 6.43 -10.45
N GLU A 2 -5.15 5.48 -11.24
CA GLU A 2 -4.32 4.48 -11.94
C GLU A 2 -3.40 5.10 -13.01
N GLU A 3 -3.90 6.07 -13.78
CA GLU A 3 -3.08 6.82 -14.75
C GLU A 3 -1.96 7.63 -14.07
N LEU A 4 -2.29 8.28 -12.94
CA LEU A 4 -1.31 9.02 -12.13
C LEU A 4 -0.26 8.09 -11.52
N LEU A 5 -0.64 6.87 -11.16
CA LEU A 5 0.30 5.85 -10.71
C LEU A 5 1.25 5.44 -11.84
N ALA A 6 0.72 5.20 -13.04
CA ALA A 6 1.55 4.85 -14.19
C ALA A 6 2.54 5.97 -14.56
N ASP A 7 2.10 7.23 -14.52
CA ASP A 7 2.99 8.36 -14.79
C ASP A 7 4.05 8.53 -13.68
N ARG A 8 3.65 8.43 -12.40
CA ARG A 8 4.59 8.49 -11.27
C ARG A 8 5.60 7.34 -11.28
N GLN A 9 5.20 6.12 -11.63
CA GLN A 9 6.10 4.99 -11.81
C GLN A 9 7.12 5.24 -12.92
N ARG A 10 6.68 5.84 -14.03
CA ARG A 10 7.55 6.13 -15.18
C ARG A 10 8.53 7.27 -14.90
N VAL A 11 8.08 8.32 -14.22
CA VAL A 11 8.86 9.55 -13.98
C VAL A 11 9.73 9.45 -12.75
N LEU A 12 9.19 8.93 -11.64
CA LEU A 12 9.83 8.93 -10.32
C LEU A 12 10.37 7.55 -9.92
N GLY A 13 9.86 6.50 -10.56
CA GLY A 13 10.17 5.12 -10.20
C GLY A 13 9.15 4.51 -9.23
N PRO A 14 9.13 3.17 -9.12
CA PRO A 14 8.17 2.41 -8.32
C PRO A 14 8.32 2.59 -6.80
N GLU A 15 9.51 2.96 -6.33
CA GLU A 15 9.87 3.11 -4.91
C GLU A 15 9.81 4.57 -4.42
N HIS A 16 9.51 5.51 -5.32
CA HIS A 16 9.44 6.92 -4.92
C HIS A 16 8.26 7.14 -3.94
N PRO A 17 8.44 7.95 -2.87
CA PRO A 17 7.40 8.19 -1.87
C PRO A 17 6.04 8.58 -2.45
N ASP A 18 6.00 9.46 -3.46
CA ASP A 18 4.75 9.82 -4.14
C ASP A 18 4.09 8.66 -4.89
N THR A 19 4.88 7.79 -5.51
CA THR A 19 4.38 6.58 -6.19
C THR A 19 3.78 5.62 -5.17
N LEU A 20 4.46 5.41 -4.04
CA LEU A 20 4.01 4.57 -2.94
C LEU A 20 2.74 5.12 -2.29
N SER A 21 2.67 6.42 -2.03
CA SER A 21 1.47 7.09 -1.51
C SER A 21 0.27 6.94 -2.46
N THR A 22 0.51 6.98 -3.78
CA THR A 22 -0.54 6.75 -4.79
C THR A 22 -1.05 5.32 -4.74
N ARG A 23 -0.14 4.33 -4.74
CA ARG A 23 -0.49 2.90 -4.61
C ARG A 23 -1.28 2.64 -3.34
N PHE A 24 -0.90 3.29 -2.24
CA PHE A 24 -1.49 3.09 -0.92
C PHE A 24 -2.94 3.56 -0.91
N ASN A 25 -3.21 4.75 -1.45
CA ASN A 25 -4.56 5.26 -1.57
C ASN A 25 -5.42 4.36 -2.47
N LEU A 26 -4.85 3.81 -3.54
CA LEU A 26 -5.53 2.90 -4.46
C LEU A 26 -5.91 1.58 -3.78
N ALA A 27 -4.98 0.99 -3.01
CA ALA A 27 -5.23 -0.21 -2.22
C ALA A 27 -6.31 0.02 -1.16
N ARG A 28 -6.26 1.15 -0.45
CA ARG A 28 -7.29 1.56 0.51
C ARG A 28 -8.67 1.64 -0.15
N TRP A 29 -8.78 2.34 -1.26
CA TRP A 29 -10.07 2.56 -1.93
C TRP A 29 -10.64 1.27 -2.51
N ARG A 30 -9.78 0.40 -3.05
CA ARG A 30 -10.18 -0.95 -3.50
C ARG A 30 -10.69 -1.79 -2.34
N GLY A 31 -10.01 -1.77 -1.18
CA GLY A 31 -10.48 -2.44 0.03
C GLY A 31 -11.81 -1.88 0.55
N GLU A 32 -12.00 -0.56 0.54
CA GLU A 32 -13.26 0.07 0.94
C GLU A 32 -14.42 -0.30 0.00
N ALA A 33 -14.16 -0.42 -1.31
CA ALA A 33 -15.18 -0.78 -2.29
C ALA A 33 -15.50 -2.28 -2.35
N ALA A 34 -14.50 -3.15 -2.17
CA ALA A 34 -14.65 -4.60 -2.37
C ALA A 34 -14.63 -5.43 -1.06
N GLY A 35 -14.30 -4.81 0.07
CA GLY A 35 -14.25 -5.44 1.38
C GLY A 35 -12.84 -5.79 1.86
N ALA A 36 -12.76 -6.18 3.12
CA ALA A 36 -11.51 -6.37 3.84
C ALA A 36 -10.49 -7.35 3.21
N PRO A 37 -10.88 -8.48 2.60
CA PRO A 37 -9.92 -9.40 1.97
C PRO A 37 -9.16 -8.75 0.81
N VAL A 38 -9.85 -7.93 0.01
CA VAL A 38 -9.25 -7.21 -1.12
C VAL A 38 -8.32 -6.11 -0.63
N GLY A 39 -8.67 -5.44 0.47
CA GLY A 39 -7.79 -4.47 1.13
C GLY A 39 -6.47 -5.11 1.57
N VAL A 40 -6.53 -6.25 2.28
CA VAL A 40 -5.32 -6.97 2.73
C VAL A 40 -4.44 -7.36 1.55
N ALA A 41 -4.99 -8.04 0.54
CA ALA A 41 -4.22 -8.47 -0.63
C ALA A 41 -3.55 -7.29 -1.36
N ALA A 42 -4.26 -6.16 -1.53
CA ALA A 42 -3.70 -4.99 -2.19
C ALA A 42 -2.56 -4.31 -1.41
N PHE A 43 -2.51 -4.47 -0.08
CA PHE A 43 -1.40 -3.99 0.74
C PHE A 43 -0.28 -5.02 0.91
N GLU A 44 -0.55 -6.31 0.78
CA GLU A 44 0.48 -7.37 0.78
C GLU A 44 1.28 -7.42 -0.53
N GLU A 45 0.73 -6.92 -1.64
CA GLU A 45 1.47 -6.72 -2.90
C GLU A 45 2.45 -5.53 -2.88
N PHE A 46 2.48 -4.74 -1.81
CA PHE A 46 3.56 -3.76 -1.66
C PHE A 46 4.87 -4.52 -1.44
N PRO A 47 5.93 -4.23 -2.24
CA PRO A 47 7.24 -4.81 -1.97
C PRO A 47 7.58 -4.53 -0.51
N GLY A 48 7.83 -5.60 0.23
CA GLY A 48 7.97 -5.54 1.68
C GLY A 48 9.05 -4.53 2.07
N ASP A 49 8.99 -4.08 3.32
CA ASP A 49 9.90 -3.11 3.95
C ASP A 49 11.40 -3.38 3.70
N GLU A 50 11.75 -4.61 3.32
CA GLU A 50 13.09 -5.09 3.02
C GLU A 50 13.48 -4.95 1.54
N GLU A 51 12.53 -4.96 0.60
CA GLU A 51 12.77 -4.85 -0.85
C GLU A 51 12.58 -3.42 -1.39
N GLY A 52 11.78 -2.58 -0.72
CA GLY A 52 11.43 -1.23 -1.20
C GLY A 52 12.38 -0.09 -0.78
N GLY A 53 13.57 -0.41 -0.25
CA GLY A 53 14.63 0.57 0.07
C GLY A 53 14.35 1.53 1.24
N LEU A 54 13.10 1.68 1.69
CA LEU A 54 12.71 2.63 2.74
C LEU A 54 13.08 2.16 4.16
N GLY A 55 13.18 0.85 4.38
CA GLY A 55 13.55 0.25 5.66
C GLY A 55 12.40 0.18 6.68
N PRO A 56 12.51 -0.70 7.70
CA PRO A 56 11.41 -1.10 8.58
C PRO A 56 10.86 -0.01 9.52
N GLN A 57 11.52 1.15 9.59
CA GLN A 57 11.16 2.27 10.46
C GLN A 57 10.72 3.51 9.66
N HIS A 58 10.67 3.43 8.33
CA HIS A 58 10.21 4.54 7.52
C HIS A 58 8.75 4.87 7.84
N PRO A 59 8.36 6.16 7.86
CA PRO A 59 6.97 6.55 8.09
C PRO A 59 5.97 5.87 7.15
N ASP A 60 6.30 5.73 5.86
CA ASP A 60 5.44 5.04 4.88
C ASP A 60 5.29 3.53 5.16
N THR A 61 6.37 2.88 5.59
CA THR A 61 6.39 1.49 6.04
C THR A 61 5.48 1.28 7.24
N LEU A 62 5.62 2.12 8.27
CA LEU A 62 4.81 2.04 9.48
C LEU A 62 3.33 2.30 9.19
N THR A 63 3.04 3.24 8.30
CA THR A 63 1.69 3.57 7.84
C THR A 63 1.04 2.39 7.11
N THR A 64 1.79 1.75 6.22
CA THR A 64 1.35 0.55 5.48
C THR A 64 1.05 -0.61 6.42
N ARG A 65 1.94 -0.88 7.39
CA ARG A 65 1.71 -1.92 8.43
C ARG A 65 0.48 -1.64 9.29
N GLY A 66 0.28 -0.39 9.71
CA GLY A 66 -0.90 0.02 10.48
C GLY A 66 -2.21 -0.24 9.71
N HIS A 67 -2.21 0.02 8.40
CA HIS A 67 -3.35 -0.24 7.53
C HIS A 67 -3.60 -1.73 7.32
N ILE A 68 -2.56 -2.55 7.11
CA ILE A 68 -2.70 -4.01 7.04
C ILE A 68 -3.32 -4.55 8.33
N ALA A 69 -2.86 -4.08 9.49
CA ALA A 69 -3.42 -4.49 10.78
C ALA A 69 -4.90 -4.10 10.93
N ASP A 70 -5.30 -2.90 10.49
CA ASP A 70 -6.71 -2.48 10.50
C ASP A 70 -7.58 -3.34 9.56
N TRP A 71 -7.08 -3.63 8.36
CA TRP A 71 -7.77 -4.46 7.39
C TRP A 71 -7.89 -5.92 7.84
N ARG A 72 -6.85 -6.49 8.45
CA ARG A 72 -6.89 -7.84 9.05
C ARG A 72 -7.89 -7.92 10.20
N ARG A 73 -7.93 -6.89 11.06
CA ARG A 73 -8.96 -6.77 12.11
C ARG A 73 -10.37 -6.73 11.51
N LYS A 74 -10.59 -5.94 10.45
CA LYS A 74 -11.88 -5.88 9.73
C LYS A 74 -12.24 -7.20 9.03
N ALA A 75 -11.25 -7.95 8.56
CA ALA A 75 -11.44 -9.27 7.97
C ALA A 75 -11.76 -10.36 9.00
N GLY A 76 -11.67 -10.06 10.30
CA GLY A 76 -11.84 -11.06 11.37
C GLY A 76 -10.67 -12.05 11.46
N SER A 77 -9.56 -11.76 10.78
CA SER A 77 -8.33 -12.56 10.83
C SER A 77 -7.45 -12.01 11.96
N VAL A 78 -7.55 -12.66 13.13
CA VAL A 78 -6.60 -12.50 14.25
C VAL A 78 -5.39 -13.40 14.05
#